data_AF-A0A800F9H6-F1
#
_entry.id   AF-A0A800F9H6-F1
#
_cell.length_a   1.000
_cell.length_b   1.000
_cell.length_c   1.000
_cell.angle_alpha   90.00
_cell.angle_beta   90.00
_cell.angle_gamma   90.00
#
_symmetry.space_group_name_H-M   'P 1'
#
loop_
_entity.id
_entity.type
_entity.pdbx_description
1 polymer ?
#
loop_
_entity_poly.entity_id
_entity_poly.type
_entity_poly.pdbx_seq_one_letter_code
_entity_poly.pdbx_strand_id
1 'polypeptide(L)'
;MENWIGVGVWIVMGAVIALIVRIVIKRPEETPGHVPVLMLLGAFGAVVGGMLGVGIFEFEEPLALSAGGMGSALAFSVFMSALYRWGIRGLI
;
A
#
# COMPACT_ATOMS: atom_id res chain seq x y z
N MET A 1 19.68 -10.01 -2.63
CA MET A 1 18.75 -10.88 -1.87
C MET A 1 17.91 -10.03 -0.90
N GLU A 2 18.56 -9.19 -0.09
CA GLU A 2 17.90 -8.30 0.88
C GLU A 2 16.79 -7.41 0.31
N ASN A 3 17.02 -6.73 -0.81
CA ASN A 3 15.99 -5.88 -1.43
C ASN A 3 14.76 -6.66 -1.92
N TRP A 4 14.93 -7.89 -2.39
CA TRP A 4 13.80 -8.74 -2.79
C TRP A 4 12.95 -9.15 -1.58
N ILE A 5 13.58 -9.38 -0.42
CA ILE A 5 12.87 -9.60 0.85
C ILE A 5 12.13 -8.32 1.25
N GLY A 6 12.76 -7.16 1.15
CA GLY A 6 12.12 -5.87 1.45
C GLY A 6 10.88 -5.60 0.57
N VAL A 7 10.94 -5.91 -0.72
CA VAL A 7 9.77 -5.84 -1.61
C VAL A 7 8.68 -6.81 -1.17
N GLY A 8 9.03 -8.03 -0.77
CA GLY A 8 8.09 -8.99 -0.18
C GLY A 8 7.42 -8.45 1.08
N VAL A 9 8.17 -7.78 1.95
CA VAL A 9 7.65 -7.09 3.15
C VAL A 9 6.68 -5.98 2.76
N TRP A 10 7.02 -5.15 1.77
CA TRP A 10 6.12 -4.10 1.29
C TRP A 10 4.78 -4.65 0.78
N ILE A 11 4.79 -5.76 0.04
CA ILE A 11 3.57 -6.40 -0.46
C ILE A 11 2.68 -6.85 0.69
N VAL A 12 3.24 -7.59 1.65
CA VAL A 12 2.49 -8.10 2.81
C VAL A 12 1.97 -6.93 3.66
N MET A 13 2.84 -5.96 3.94
CA MET A 13 2.49 -4.74 4.67
C MET A 13 1.34 -4.00 3.98
N GLY A 14 1.42 -3.81 2.66
CA GLY A 14 0.40 -3.10 1.90
C GLY A 14 -0.95 -3.81 1.93
N ALA A 15 -0.97 -5.14 1.86
CA ALA A 15 -2.20 -5.92 1.99
C ALA A 15 -2.81 -5.77 3.40
N VAL A 16 -1.99 -5.80 4.45
CA VAL A 16 -2.43 -5.59 5.84
C VAL A 16 -2.97 -4.17 6.03
N ILE A 17 -2.27 -3.15 5.52
CA ILE A 17 -2.72 -1.76 5.57
C ILE A 17 -4.08 -1.61 4.88
N ALA A 18 -4.30 -2.25 3.73
CA ALA A 18 -5.58 -2.20 3.04
C ALA A 18 -6.74 -2.71 3.91
N LEU A 19 -6.49 -3.78 4.69
CA LEU A 19 -7.46 -4.31 5.66
C LEU A 19 -7.67 -3.37 6.86
N ILE A 20 -6.61 -2.68 7.32
CA ILE A 20 -6.73 -1.66 8.37
C ILE A 20 -7.60 -0.50 7.86
N VAL A 21 -7.32 0.02 6.66
CA VAL A 21 -8.11 1.08 6.02
C VAL A 21 -9.55 0.65 5.83
N ARG A 22 -9.81 -0.65 5.55
CA ARG A 22 -11.17 -1.21 5.51
C ARG A 22 -11.92 -1.06 6.82
N ILE A 23 -11.25 -1.30 7.94
CA ILE A 23 -11.86 -1.20 9.26
C ILE A 23 -12.13 0.26 9.63
N VAL A 24 -11.21 1.18 9.26
CA VAL A 24 -11.34 2.62 9.54
C VAL A 24 -12.41 3.27 8.66
N ILE A 25 -12.44 2.96 7.36
CA ILE A 25 -13.39 3.51 6.39
C ILE A 25 -14.45 2.43 6.08
N LYS A 26 -15.40 2.28 7.00
CA LYS A 26 -16.49 1.29 6.88
C LYS A 26 -17.47 1.66 5.75
N ARG A 27 -17.96 0.63 5.05
CA ARG A 27 -19.06 0.72 4.09
C ARG A 27 -20.07 -0.39 4.38
N PRO A 28 -21.37 -0.09 4.56
CA PRO A 28 -22.40 -1.12 4.78
C PRO A 28 -22.66 -1.97 3.52
N GLU A 29 -22.49 -1.38 2.35
CA GLU A 29 -22.81 -1.96 1.04
C GLU A 29 -21.55 -2.53 0.36
N GLU A 30 -20.88 -3.48 1.01
CA GLU A 30 -19.70 -4.12 0.42
C GLU A 30 -20.12 -5.19 -0.61
N THR A 31 -19.75 -4.98 -1.88
CA THR A 31 -19.97 -5.99 -2.93
C THR A 31 -19.10 -7.23 -2.69
N PRO A 32 -19.63 -8.45 -2.87
CA PRO A 32 -18.82 -9.66 -2.77
C PRO A 32 -17.60 -9.60 -3.70
N GLY A 33 -16.42 -9.92 -3.17
CA GLY A 33 -15.17 -9.95 -3.95
C GLY A 33 -14.35 -8.66 -3.96
N HIS A 34 -14.78 -7.56 -3.32
CA HIS A 34 -13.95 -6.34 -3.25
C HIS A 34 -12.69 -6.51 -2.38
N VAL A 35 -12.72 -7.41 -1.39
CA VAL A 35 -11.63 -7.54 -0.40
C VAL A 35 -10.29 -7.93 -1.08
N PRO A 36 -10.23 -8.95 -1.95
CA PRO A 36 -9.01 -9.23 -2.72
C PRO A 36 -8.52 -8.03 -3.54
N VAL A 37 -9.42 -7.28 -4.18
CA VAL A 37 -9.07 -6.10 -4.99
C VAL A 37 -8.44 -5.02 -4.13
N LEU A 38 -9.03 -4.75 -2.95
CA LEU A 38 -8.49 -3.80 -2.00
C LEU A 38 -7.10 -4.20 -1.51
N MET A 39 -6.89 -5.48 -1.17
CA MET A 39 -5.57 -5.98 -0.76
C MET A 39 -4.53 -5.86 -1.88
N LEU A 40 -4.89 -6.18 -3.12
CA LEU A 40 -4.02 -6.02 -4.29
C LEU A 40 -3.63 -4.55 -4.51
N LEU A 41 -4.60 -3.63 -4.39
CA LEU A 41 -4.33 -2.20 -4.53
C LEU A 41 -3.44 -1.65 -3.41
N GLY A 42 -3.65 -2.09 -2.17
CA GLY A 42 -2.78 -1.72 -1.05
C GLY A 42 -1.35 -2.24 -1.21
N ALA A 43 -1.18 -3.48 -1.66
CA ALA A 43 0.12 -4.06 -1.97
C ALA A 43 0.81 -3.35 -3.13
N PHE A 44 0.08 -3.07 -4.22
CA PHE A 44 0.58 -2.31 -5.35
C PHE A 44 1.02 -0.91 -4.94
N GLY A 45 0.18 -0.20 -4.16
CA GLY A 45 0.51 1.10 -3.59
C GLY A 45 1.79 1.04 -2.74
N ALA A 46 1.94 0.02 -1.88
CA ALA A 46 3.13 -0.14 -1.07
C ALA A 46 4.40 -0.33 -1.90
N VAL A 47 4.36 -1.13 -2.98
CA VAL A 47 5.53 -1.31 -3.86
C VAL A 47 5.88 -0.03 -4.60
N VAL A 48 4.89 0.67 -5.18
CA VAL A 48 5.13 1.95 -5.88
C VAL A 48 5.69 2.99 -4.91
N GLY A 49 5.06 3.14 -3.75
CA GLY A 49 5.53 4.02 -2.69
C GLY A 49 6.96 3.68 -2.28
N GLY A 50 7.24 2.42 -1.96
CA GLY A 50 8.55 1.97 -1.52
C GLY A 50 9.65 2.26 -2.54
N MET A 51 9.42 1.93 -3.81
CA MET A 51 10.37 2.22 -4.89
C MET A 51 10.64 3.73 -5.04
N LEU A 52 9.58 4.55 -4.97
CA LEU A 52 9.72 6.01 -5.02
C LEU A 52 10.48 6.56 -3.80
N GLY A 53 10.19 6.07 -2.59
CA GLY A 53 10.84 6.53 -1.37
C GLY A 53 12.33 6.20 -1.34
N VAL A 54 12.70 4.98 -1.72
CA VAL A 54 14.11 4.62 -1.89
C VAL A 54 14.77 5.53 -2.92
N GLY A 55 14.14 5.73 -4.08
CA GLY A 55 14.69 6.56 -5.15
C GLY A 55 14.79 8.07 -4.84
N ILE A 56 14.05 8.57 -3.84
CA ILE A 56 14.03 9.99 -3.46
C ILE A 56 14.89 10.25 -2.22
N PHE A 57 15.00 9.31 -1.30
CA PHE A 57 15.62 9.53 0.02
C PHE A 57 16.93 8.75 0.23
N GLU A 58 17.17 7.66 -0.50
CA GLU A 58 18.27 6.73 -0.24
C GLU A 58 19.20 6.57 -1.47
N PHE A 59 19.90 7.66 -1.82
CA PHE A 59 20.75 7.69 -3.02
C PHE A 59 22.08 6.94 -2.86
N GLU A 60 22.66 6.93 -1.66
CA GLU A 60 23.98 6.33 -1.42
C GLU A 60 23.87 4.82 -1.17
N GLU A 61 22.85 4.39 -0.40
CA GLU A 61 22.62 2.99 -0.06
C GLU A 61 21.14 2.62 -0.26
N PRO A 62 20.74 2.22 -1.50
CA PRO A 62 19.34 2.01 -1.85
C PRO A 62 18.80 0.68 -1.29
N LEU A 63 18.44 0.70 -0.01
CA LEU A 63 17.87 -0.42 0.72
C LEU A 63 16.34 -0.33 0.74
N ALA A 64 15.67 -1.44 0.41
CA ALA A 64 14.22 -1.52 0.46
C ALA A 64 13.65 -1.37 1.89
N LEU A 65 14.38 -1.83 2.90
CA LEU A 65 13.95 -1.73 4.31
C LEU A 65 14.39 -0.41 4.98
N SER A 66 14.89 0.55 4.21
CA SER A 66 15.21 1.89 4.68
C SER A 66 13.99 2.63 5.23
N ALA A 67 14.25 3.70 5.99
CA ALA A 67 13.20 4.58 6.49
C ALA A 67 12.41 5.23 5.34
N GLY A 68 13.11 5.68 4.30
CA GLY A 68 12.51 6.26 3.10
C GLY A 68 11.57 5.26 2.40
N GLY A 69 12.05 4.05 2.11
CA GLY A 69 11.26 3.01 1.45
C GLY A 69 10.07 2.52 2.27
N MET A 70 10.24 2.28 3.57
CA MET A 70 9.16 1.82 4.43
C MET A 70 8.09 2.90 4.65
N GLY A 71 8.52 4.14 4.91
CA GLY A 71 7.62 5.27 5.15
C GLY A 71 6.74 5.59 3.94
N SER A 72 7.36 5.63 2.75
CA SER A 72 6.62 5.88 1.51
C SER A 72 5.72 4.71 1.11
N ALA A 73 6.16 3.46 1.32
CA ALA A 73 5.33 2.27 1.08
C ALA A 73 4.07 2.29 1.95
N LEU A 74 4.20 2.62 3.23
CA LEU A 74 3.05 2.79 4.13
C LEU A 74 2.13 3.90 3.64
N ALA A 75 2.68 5.09 3.37
CA ALA A 75 1.90 6.25 2.98
C ALA A 75 1.11 6.02 1.68
N PHE A 76 1.75 5.48 0.65
CA PHE A 76 1.09 5.20 -0.63
C PHE A 76 0.10 4.04 -0.53
N SER A 77 0.36 3.03 0.30
CA SER A 77 -0.61 1.95 0.53
C SER A 77 -1.89 2.47 1.18
N VAL A 78 -1.76 3.35 2.18
CA VAL A 78 -2.90 4.04 2.79
C VAL A 78 -3.62 4.89 1.76
N PHE A 79 -2.89 5.71 1.00
CA PHE A 79 -3.45 6.58 -0.03
C PHE A 79 -4.25 5.79 -1.08
N MET A 80 -3.67 4.75 -1.67
CA MET A 80 -4.33 3.92 -2.69
C MET A 80 -5.56 3.20 -2.13
N SER A 81 -5.45 2.63 -0.93
CA SER A 81 -6.56 1.94 -0.27
C SER A 81 -7.71 2.91 0.05
N ALA A 82 -7.38 4.11 0.54
CA ALA A 82 -8.35 5.16 0.84
C ALA A 82 -9.00 5.70 -0.44
N LEU A 83 -8.21 5.91 -1.50
CA LEU A 83 -8.70 6.36 -2.80
C LEU A 83 -9.65 5.34 -3.41
N TYR A 84 -9.36 4.04 -3.36
CA TYR A 84 -10.31 3.02 -3.80
C TYR A 84 -11.60 3.06 -2.96
N ARG A 85 -11.44 3.14 -1.63
CA ARG A 85 -12.56 3.25 -0.68
C ARG A 85 -13.36 4.53 -0.84
N TRP A 86 -12.82 5.61 -1.41
CA TRP A 86 -13.54 6.86 -1.71
C TRP A 86 -14.00 6.96 -3.16
N GLY A 87 -13.30 6.39 -4.13
CA GLY A 87 -13.67 6.41 -5.55
C GLY A 87 -14.98 5.68 -5.81
N ILE A 88 -15.25 4.59 -5.09
CA ILE A 88 -16.56 3.91 -5.12
C ILE A 88 -17.70 4.85 -4.64
N ARG A 89 -17.41 5.97 -3.97
CA ARG A 89 -18.43 6.92 -3.47
C ARG A 89 -19.07 7.76 -4.58
N GLY A 90 -18.40 7.93 -5.73
CA GLY A 90 -18.89 8.76 -6.83
C GLY A 90 -19.48 7.97 -8.01
N LEU A 91 -19.48 6.64 -7.94
CA LEU A 91 -19.97 5.74 -9.00
C LEU A 91 -21.37 5.18 -8.72
N ILE A 92 -22.00 5.60 -7.61
CA ILE A 92 -23.37 5.22 -7.21
C ILE A 92 -24.17 6.49 -7.00
#